data_AF-A0A6B2C659-F1
#
_entry.id   AF-A0A6B2C659-F1
#
_cell.length_a   1.000
_cell.length_b   1.000
_cell.length_c   1.000
_cell.angle_alpha   90.00
_cell.angle_beta   90.00
_cell.angle_gamma   90.00
#
_symmetry.space_group_name_H-M   'P 1'
#
loop_
_entity.id
_entity.type
_entity.pdbx_description
1 polymer ?
#
loop_
_entity_poly.entity_id
_entity_poly.type
_entity_poly.pdbx_seq_one_letter_code
_entity_poly.pdbx_strand_id
1 'polypeptide(L)'
;MVKTDTNNAGWKGGKSKNKLKVQRYAPKIEPKYKKESPSSKYVPILLAALSGFMLVLQPISNKNTILAILATIIALTLFLANIKLSSGGIYIKAVELVNSLDVVSWAYNNGLAIIMLPGEQLVLYDTMRDELYFLVKGSVQEFMITKEQKKIYKLSVIARSSLPHNINSKEFKIEIIEGVVEAPSINNEKAVMRYTGTIIKADLKTRCLIKLSDCAKKITDFLRNTYYV
;
A
#
# COMPACT_ATOMS: atom_id res chain seq x y z
N MET A 1 -65.46 26.06 -7.46
CA MET A 1 -66.26 24.82 -7.39
C MET A 1 -65.30 23.70 -7.06
N VAL A 2 -65.48 23.13 -5.86
CA VAL A 2 -64.72 22.01 -5.30
C VAL A 2 -64.98 20.74 -6.11
N LYS A 3 -63.94 19.94 -6.33
CA LYS A 3 -63.96 18.47 -6.23
C LYS A 3 -62.53 17.92 -6.18
N THR A 4 -62.09 17.69 -4.96
CA THR A 4 -61.28 16.51 -4.58
C THR A 4 -62.00 15.24 -5.02
N ASP A 5 -61.24 14.24 -5.47
CA ASP A 5 -61.39 12.88 -4.94
C ASP A 5 -60.09 12.09 -5.10
N THR A 6 -59.88 11.30 -4.05
CA THR A 6 -58.68 10.62 -3.58
C THR A 6 -58.67 9.15 -3.99
N ASN A 7 -57.48 8.52 -3.85
CA ASN A 7 -57.20 7.07 -3.72
C ASN A 7 -57.07 6.27 -5.05
N ASN A 8 -56.14 5.33 -5.23
CA ASN A 8 -55.50 4.46 -4.24
C ASN A 8 -54.15 3.88 -4.71
N ALA A 9 -53.33 3.58 -3.70
CA ALA A 9 -52.17 2.71 -3.59
C ALA A 9 -51.68 1.88 -4.80
N GLY A 10 -50.37 1.99 -5.05
CA GLY A 10 -49.59 1.10 -5.92
C GLY A 10 -48.12 1.08 -5.53
N TRP A 11 -47.82 0.62 -4.31
CA TRP A 11 -46.47 0.23 -3.89
C TRP A 11 -45.99 -0.94 -4.77
N LYS A 12 -45.03 -0.70 -5.67
CA LYS A 12 -44.02 -1.72 -6.03
C LYS A 12 -42.69 -1.06 -6.29
N GLY A 13 -41.72 -1.47 -5.48
CA GLY A 13 -40.37 -0.95 -5.49
C GLY A 13 -39.64 -1.33 -6.76
N GLY A 14 -38.88 -0.37 -7.27
CA GLY A 14 -37.74 -0.60 -8.14
C GLY A 14 -36.54 0.03 -7.46
N LYS A 15 -35.90 -0.71 -6.55
CA LYS A 15 -34.58 -0.34 -6.01
C LYS A 15 -33.67 -0.08 -7.20
N SER A 16 -33.42 1.18 -7.51
CA SER A 16 -32.28 1.57 -8.34
C SER A 16 -31.06 1.06 -7.60
N LYS A 17 -30.55 -0.09 -8.07
CA LYS A 17 -29.27 -0.62 -7.63
C LYS A 17 -28.27 0.47 -7.94
N ASN A 18 -27.89 1.23 -6.91
CA ASN A 18 -26.60 1.89 -6.84
C ASN A 18 -25.58 0.82 -7.20
N LYS A 19 -25.22 0.75 -8.48
CA LYS A 19 -23.95 0.19 -8.90
C LYS A 19 -22.96 1.08 -8.16
N LEU A 20 -22.47 0.62 -7.01
CA LEU A 20 -21.19 1.05 -6.47
C LEU A 20 -20.25 0.96 -7.67
N LYS A 21 -20.03 2.10 -8.33
CA LYS A 21 -18.89 2.27 -9.21
C LYS A 21 -17.74 1.98 -8.27
N VAL A 22 -17.14 0.81 -8.42
CA VAL A 22 -15.82 0.51 -7.86
C VAL A 22 -14.96 1.65 -8.37
N GLN A 23 -14.77 2.66 -7.52
CA GLN A 23 -14.01 3.84 -7.84
C GLN A 23 -12.60 3.28 -8.04
N ARG A 24 -12.18 3.17 -9.30
CA ARG A 24 -10.81 2.80 -9.61
C ARG A 24 -9.98 3.95 -9.04
N TYR A 25 -9.35 3.72 -7.90
CA TYR A 25 -8.41 4.65 -7.29
C TYR A 25 -7.20 4.75 -8.24
N ALA A 26 -7.32 5.66 -9.21
CA ALA A 26 -6.25 6.00 -10.12
C ALA A 26 -5.41 7.12 -9.50
N PRO A 27 -4.08 7.06 -9.66
CA PRO A 27 -3.24 8.15 -9.20
C PRO A 27 -3.40 9.38 -10.10
N LYS A 28 -3.28 10.57 -9.52
CA LYS A 28 -3.29 11.87 -10.22
C LYS A 28 -2.11 11.97 -11.18
N ILE A 29 -1.00 11.33 -10.84
CA ILE A 29 0.23 11.24 -11.63
C ILE A 29 0.57 9.76 -11.74
N GLU A 30 0.79 9.24 -12.95
CA GLU A 30 1.19 7.83 -13.13
C GLU A 30 2.58 7.58 -12.52
N PRO A 31 2.80 6.41 -11.87
CA PRO A 31 4.12 6.07 -11.36
C PRO A 31 5.08 5.81 -12.51
N LYS A 32 6.37 6.18 -12.35
CA LYS A 32 7.44 5.88 -13.32
C LYS A 32 7.52 4.39 -13.65
N TYR A 33 7.29 3.55 -12.65
CA TYR A 33 7.05 2.13 -12.81
C TYR A 33 6.20 1.61 -11.66
N LYS A 34 5.54 0.48 -11.91
CA LYS A 34 4.72 -0.23 -10.92
C LYS A 34 5.10 -1.71 -10.90
N LYS A 35 5.65 -2.16 -9.78
CA LYS A 35 5.95 -3.57 -9.53
C LYS A 35 5.15 -4.05 -8.34
N GLU A 36 4.17 -4.91 -8.59
CA GLU A 36 3.43 -5.62 -7.53
C GLU A 36 4.05 -6.99 -7.27
N SER A 37 3.93 -7.47 -6.03
CA SER A 37 4.53 -8.74 -5.62
C SER A 37 4.00 -9.88 -6.49
N PRO A 38 4.86 -10.82 -6.93
CA PRO A 38 4.45 -11.96 -7.75
C PRO A 38 3.35 -12.82 -7.14
N SER A 39 3.16 -12.78 -5.81
CA SER A 39 2.12 -13.53 -5.11
C SER A 39 0.73 -13.30 -5.69
N SER A 40 0.42 -12.10 -6.22
CA SER A 40 -0.86 -11.83 -6.87
C SER A 40 -1.09 -12.65 -8.14
N LYS A 41 0.00 -13.08 -8.81
CA LYS A 41 -0.03 -13.94 -10.01
C LYS A 41 -0.09 -15.44 -9.66
N TYR A 42 0.49 -15.86 -8.55
CA TYR A 42 0.48 -17.27 -8.12
C TYR A 42 -0.82 -17.71 -7.46
N VAL A 43 -1.55 -16.81 -6.80
CA VAL A 43 -2.85 -17.11 -6.19
C VAL A 43 -3.87 -17.67 -7.20
N PRO A 44 -4.12 -17.05 -8.37
CA PRO A 44 -5.04 -17.61 -9.35
C PRO A 44 -4.54 -18.93 -9.96
N ILE A 45 -3.22 -19.13 -10.11
CA ILE A 45 -2.63 -20.38 -10.60
C ILE A 45 -2.83 -21.50 -9.58
N LEU A 46 -2.61 -21.23 -8.29
CA LEU A 46 -2.84 -22.18 -7.20
C LEU A 46 -4.31 -22.57 -7.09
N LEU A 47 -5.23 -21.60 -7.18
CA LEU A 47 -6.68 -21.83 -7.22
C LEU A 47 -7.08 -22.71 -8.41
N ALA A 48 -6.54 -22.44 -9.61
CA ALA A 48 -6.78 -23.23 -10.79
C ALA A 48 -6.27 -24.67 -10.65
N ALA A 49 -5.05 -24.86 -10.15
CA ALA A 49 -4.47 -26.18 -9.90
C ALA A 49 -5.27 -27.00 -8.87
N LEU A 50 -5.69 -26.36 -7.77
CA LEU A 50 -6.54 -26.99 -6.76
C LEU A 50 -7.91 -27.39 -7.33
N SER A 51 -8.53 -26.53 -8.15
CA SER A 51 -9.80 -26.85 -8.80
C SER A 51 -9.70 -27.99 -9.80
N GLY A 52 -8.58 -28.09 -10.54
CA GLY A 52 -8.30 -29.21 -11.44
C GLY A 52 -8.11 -30.53 -10.69
N PHE A 53 -7.41 -30.51 -9.56
CA PHE A 53 -7.22 -31.68 -8.69
C PHE A 53 -8.54 -32.21 -8.11
N MET A 54 -9.52 -31.33 -7.85
CA MET A 54 -10.85 -31.74 -7.37
C MET A 54 -11.64 -32.56 -8.39
N LEU A 55 -11.61 -32.17 -9.66
CA LEU A 55 -12.33 -32.87 -10.73
C LEU A 55 -11.85 -34.31 -10.88
N VAL A 56 -10.58 -34.57 -10.57
CA VAL A 56 -9.97 -35.91 -10.61
C VAL A 56 -10.31 -36.74 -9.37
N LEU A 57 -10.50 -36.12 -8.20
CA LEU A 57 -10.79 -36.81 -6.94
C LEU A 57 -12.27 -37.09 -6.68
N GLN A 58 -13.18 -36.35 -7.32
CA GLN A 58 -14.63 -36.54 -7.20
C GLN A 58 -15.12 -37.98 -7.43
N PRO A 59 -14.63 -38.76 -8.41
CA PRO A 59 -15.10 -40.12 -8.64
C PRO A 59 -14.58 -41.18 -7.65
N ILE A 60 -13.62 -40.85 -6.78
CA ILE A 60 -12.90 -41.85 -5.95
C ILE A 60 -13.20 -41.67 -4.45
N SER A 61 -13.85 -40.57 -4.06
CA SER A 61 -13.94 -40.16 -2.64
C SER A 61 -15.34 -40.25 -2.06
N ASN A 62 -15.42 -40.62 -0.78
CA ASN A 62 -16.69 -40.70 -0.05
C ASN A 62 -17.25 -39.29 0.26
N LYS A 63 -18.56 -39.16 0.47
CA LYS A 63 -19.26 -37.86 0.63
C LYS A 63 -18.65 -36.96 1.72
N ASN A 64 -18.21 -37.55 2.84
CA ASN A 64 -17.60 -36.80 3.94
C ASN A 64 -16.23 -36.21 3.55
N THR A 65 -15.46 -36.92 2.73
CA THR A 65 -14.16 -36.47 2.24
C THR A 65 -14.31 -35.31 1.26
N ILE A 66 -15.31 -35.39 0.37
CA ILE A 66 -15.66 -34.28 -0.55
C ILE A 66 -16.04 -33.03 0.25
N LEU A 67 -16.81 -33.18 1.33
CA LEU A 67 -17.25 -32.06 2.17
C LEU A 67 -16.09 -31.39 2.92
N ALA A 68 -15.18 -32.19 3.49
CA ALA A 68 -13.99 -31.68 4.18
C ALA A 68 -13.06 -30.92 3.23
N ILE A 69 -12.88 -31.44 2.02
CA ILE A 69 -12.05 -30.80 1.00
C ILE A 69 -12.69 -29.49 0.51
N LEU A 70 -14.01 -29.46 0.30
CA LEU A 70 -14.74 -28.24 -0.08
C LEU A 70 -14.60 -27.16 1.00
N ALA A 71 -14.75 -27.53 2.28
CA ALA A 71 -14.56 -26.62 3.41
C ALA A 71 -13.13 -26.06 3.46
N THR A 72 -12.13 -26.88 3.17
CA THR A 72 -10.72 -26.46 3.12
C THR A 72 -10.46 -25.49 1.97
N ILE A 73 -11.06 -25.72 0.79
CA ILE A 73 -10.97 -24.77 -0.33
C ILE A 73 -11.67 -23.46 0.01
N ILE A 74 -12.86 -23.48 0.61
CA ILE A 74 -13.57 -22.26 0.99
C ILE A 74 -12.74 -21.47 2.01
N ALA A 75 -12.19 -22.15 3.03
CA ALA A 75 -11.31 -21.53 4.02
C ALA A 75 -10.05 -20.94 3.38
N LEU A 76 -9.40 -21.68 2.47
CA LEU A 76 -8.23 -21.22 1.74
C LEU A 76 -8.57 -20.07 0.79
N THR A 77 -9.72 -20.10 0.12
CA THR A 77 -10.18 -19.04 -0.79
C THR A 77 -10.50 -17.77 -0.02
N LEU A 78 -11.12 -17.87 1.16
CA LEU A 78 -11.35 -16.75 2.06
C LEU A 78 -10.02 -16.19 2.60
N PHE A 79 -9.08 -17.05 2.99
CA PHE A 79 -7.74 -16.66 3.42
C PHE A 79 -6.96 -15.94 2.30
N LEU A 80 -7.00 -16.48 1.08
CA LEU A 80 -6.37 -15.91 -0.10
C LEU A 80 -7.07 -14.63 -0.58
N ALA A 81 -8.40 -14.53 -0.46
CA ALA A 81 -9.15 -13.32 -0.75
C ALA A 81 -8.78 -12.19 0.23
N ASN A 82 -8.56 -12.50 1.51
CA ASN A 82 -8.03 -11.55 2.49
C ASN A 82 -6.61 -11.08 2.10
N ILE A 83 -5.77 -11.97 1.58
CA ILE A 83 -4.44 -11.60 1.07
C ILE A 83 -4.54 -10.74 -0.21
N LYS A 84 -5.48 -11.03 -1.11
CA LYS A 84 -5.68 -10.27 -2.35
C LYS A 84 -6.26 -8.88 -2.07
N LEU A 85 -7.19 -8.77 -1.11
CA LEU A 85 -7.64 -7.49 -0.55
C LEU A 85 -6.48 -6.71 0.07
N SER A 86 -5.57 -7.40 0.77
CA SER A 86 -4.36 -6.78 1.30
C SER A 86 -3.48 -6.22 0.18
N SER A 87 -3.20 -6.97 -0.90
CA SER A 87 -2.37 -6.49 -2.01
C SER A 87 -2.97 -5.31 -2.80
N GLY A 88 -4.28 -5.31 -3.04
CA GLY A 88 -4.98 -4.18 -3.65
C GLY A 88 -5.05 -2.98 -2.70
N GLY A 89 -5.27 -3.22 -1.40
CA GLY A 89 -5.25 -2.19 -0.36
C GLY A 89 -3.88 -1.52 -0.21
N ILE A 90 -2.79 -2.28 -0.31
CA ILE A 90 -1.41 -1.77 -0.20
C ILE A 90 -1.10 -0.75 -1.31
N TYR A 91 -1.45 -1.05 -2.57
CA TYR A 91 -1.26 -0.06 -3.65
C TYR A 91 -2.24 1.12 -3.53
N ILE A 92 -3.49 0.89 -3.10
CA ILE A 92 -4.46 1.97 -2.87
C ILE A 92 -3.98 2.95 -1.80
N LYS A 93 -3.42 2.47 -0.69
CA LYS A 93 -2.80 3.32 0.35
C LYS A 93 -1.71 4.23 -0.23
N ALA A 94 -0.86 3.71 -1.12
CA ALA A 94 0.15 4.52 -1.80
C ALA A 94 -0.48 5.59 -2.70
N VAL A 95 -1.52 5.23 -3.47
CA VAL A 95 -2.25 6.16 -4.34
C VAL A 95 -2.95 7.25 -3.53
N GLU A 96 -3.56 6.91 -2.38
CA GLU A 96 -4.18 7.87 -1.48
C GLU A 96 -3.17 8.91 -0.97
N LEU A 97 -1.97 8.46 -0.57
CA LEU A 97 -0.89 9.37 -0.17
C LEU A 97 -0.51 10.31 -1.31
N VAL A 98 -0.20 9.74 -2.48
CA VAL A 98 0.28 10.47 -3.66
C VAL A 98 -0.73 11.51 -4.13
N ASN A 99 -2.02 11.17 -4.14
CA ASN A 99 -3.08 12.07 -4.56
C ASN A 99 -3.30 13.23 -3.60
N SER A 100 -2.82 13.10 -2.36
CA SER A 100 -3.03 14.08 -1.30
C SER A 100 -1.85 15.03 -1.07
N LEU A 101 -0.67 14.66 -1.55
CA LEU A 101 0.54 15.46 -1.50
C LEU A 101 0.78 16.14 -2.85
N ASP A 102 1.56 17.22 -2.82
CA ASP A 102 2.09 17.78 -4.05
C ASP A 102 3.30 16.94 -4.47
N VAL A 103 3.07 15.98 -5.37
CA VAL A 103 4.08 15.02 -5.81
C VAL A 103 4.61 15.44 -7.17
N VAL A 104 5.94 15.50 -7.32
CA VAL A 104 6.61 15.77 -8.60
C VAL A 104 6.73 14.47 -9.40
N SER A 105 7.19 13.40 -8.75
CA SER A 105 7.26 12.08 -9.36
C SER A 105 7.20 11.00 -8.30
N TRP A 106 6.83 9.78 -8.69
CA TRP A 106 6.85 8.65 -7.77
C TRP A 106 7.00 7.32 -8.52
N ALA A 107 7.34 6.28 -7.77
CA ALA A 107 7.38 4.91 -8.22
C ALA A 107 6.83 3.96 -7.15
N TYR A 108 6.42 2.76 -7.56
CA TYR A 108 5.89 1.77 -6.63
C TYR A 108 6.56 0.41 -6.83
N ASN A 109 7.07 -0.15 -5.74
CA ASN A 109 7.73 -1.45 -5.73
C ASN A 109 7.34 -2.26 -4.50
N ASN A 110 6.53 -3.30 -4.69
CA ASN A 110 6.24 -4.33 -3.68
C ASN A 110 5.83 -3.80 -2.30
N GLY A 111 4.94 -2.79 -2.25
CA GLY A 111 4.47 -2.19 -1.00
C GLY A 111 5.32 -1.03 -0.51
N LEU A 112 6.33 -0.61 -1.27
CA LEU A 112 7.06 0.63 -1.03
C LEU A 112 6.69 1.65 -2.11
N ALA A 113 6.14 2.79 -1.69
CA ALA A 113 5.99 3.95 -2.55
C ALA A 113 7.20 4.87 -2.35
N ILE A 114 7.87 5.21 -3.45
CA ILE A 114 9.00 6.13 -3.46
C ILE A 114 8.52 7.42 -4.10
N ILE A 115 8.51 8.51 -3.34
CA ILE A 115 7.83 9.76 -3.70
C ILE A 115 8.85 10.89 -3.67
N MET A 116 8.88 11.69 -4.73
CA MET A 116 9.63 12.93 -4.80
C MET A 116 8.68 14.10 -4.68
N LEU A 117 8.87 14.89 -3.62
CA LEU A 117 8.16 16.14 -3.37
C LEU A 117 8.92 17.32 -4.03
N PRO A 118 8.30 18.51 -4.13
CA PRO A 118 8.98 19.73 -4.54
C PRO A 118 10.26 19.98 -3.73
N GLY A 119 11.27 20.57 -4.38
CA GLY A 119 12.59 20.79 -3.76
C GLY A 119 13.45 19.53 -3.63
N GLU A 120 13.18 18.51 -4.46
CA GLU A 120 13.93 17.24 -4.51
C GLU A 120 13.91 16.41 -3.21
N GLN A 121 12.96 16.69 -2.32
CA GLN A 121 12.81 15.95 -1.08
C GLN A 121 12.22 14.55 -1.37
N LEU A 122 12.96 13.51 -0.96
CA LEU A 122 12.53 12.12 -1.11
C LEU A 122 11.81 11.62 0.14
N VAL A 123 10.66 10.99 -0.10
CA VAL A 123 9.82 10.36 0.93
C VAL A 123 9.53 8.92 0.52
N LEU A 124 9.76 7.99 1.45
CA LEU A 124 9.46 6.57 1.26
C LEU A 124 8.29 6.20 2.16
N TYR A 125 7.29 5.53 1.59
CA TYR A 125 6.15 5.01 2.34
C TYR A 125 6.12 3.49 2.26
N ASP A 126 6.44 2.82 3.36
CA ASP A 126 6.23 1.38 3.51
C ASP A 126 4.77 1.14 3.89
N THR A 127 3.96 0.83 2.88
CA THR A 127 2.51 0.57 3.02
C THR A 127 2.19 -0.74 3.77
N MET A 128 3.19 -1.63 3.94
CA MET A 128 3.02 -2.87 4.71
C MET A 128 3.24 -2.64 6.19
N ARG A 129 4.17 -1.74 6.54
CA ARG A 129 4.49 -1.38 7.93
C ARG A 129 3.78 -0.14 8.42
N ASP A 130 3.15 0.60 7.51
CA ASP A 130 2.54 1.89 7.79
C ASP A 130 3.56 2.90 8.35
N GLU A 131 4.75 2.94 7.73
CA GLU A 131 5.89 3.76 8.13
C GLU A 131 6.27 4.74 7.01
N LEU A 132 6.47 6.02 7.35
CA LEU A 132 6.99 7.06 6.47
C LEU A 132 8.45 7.37 6.79
N TYR A 133 9.26 7.56 5.75
CA TYR A 133 10.66 7.91 5.87
C TYR A 133 10.95 9.15 5.05
N PHE A 134 11.30 10.25 5.71
CA PHE A 134 11.74 11.46 5.05
C PHE A 134 13.26 11.46 4.98
N LEU A 135 13.80 11.58 3.77
CA LEU A 135 15.24 11.68 3.51
C LEU A 135 15.58 13.15 3.38
N VAL A 136 16.30 13.70 4.37
CA VAL A 136 16.34 15.15 4.57
C VAL A 136 17.70 15.79 4.29
N LYS A 137 18.75 15.42 5.03
CA LYS A 137 20.12 15.93 4.85
C LYS A 137 21.06 14.78 4.57
N GLY A 138 21.52 14.66 3.33
CA GLY A 138 22.39 13.56 2.96
C GLY A 138 22.70 13.49 1.47
N SER A 139 23.32 12.39 1.07
CA SER A 139 23.65 12.10 -0.32
C SER A 139 22.89 10.87 -0.80
N VAL A 140 22.34 10.96 -2.02
CA VAL A 140 21.75 9.82 -2.72
C VAL A 140 22.74 9.29 -3.75
N GLN A 141 22.97 7.98 -3.75
CA GLN A 141 23.75 7.28 -4.77
C GLN A 141 22.87 6.20 -5.39
N GLU A 142 22.91 6.05 -6.71
CA GLU A 142 22.12 5.06 -7.44
C GLU A 142 23.03 3.98 -8.02
N PHE A 143 22.66 2.72 -7.82
CA PHE A 143 23.42 1.55 -8.27
C PHE A 143 22.51 0.58 -9.03
N MET A 144 23.00 0.06 -10.14
CA MET A 144 22.30 -0.99 -10.89
C MET A 144 22.41 -2.33 -10.16
N ILE A 145 21.27 -3.02 -9.99
CA ILE A 145 21.22 -4.33 -9.36
C ILE A 145 21.82 -5.36 -10.33
N THR A 146 22.89 -6.04 -9.91
CA THR A 146 23.43 -7.18 -10.65
C THR A 146 22.54 -8.42 -10.45
N LYS A 147 22.60 -9.40 -11.36
CA LYS A 147 21.72 -10.60 -11.33
C LYS A 147 21.74 -11.38 -10.01
N GLU A 148 22.81 -11.25 -9.21
CA GLU A 148 22.99 -11.89 -7.91
C GLU A 148 22.37 -11.09 -6.74
N GLN A 149 22.22 -9.76 -6.88
CA GLN A 149 21.72 -8.86 -5.83
C GLN A 149 20.19 -8.71 -5.79
N LYS A 150 19.45 -9.68 -6.34
CA LYS A 150 17.97 -9.73 -6.38
C LYS A 150 17.29 -9.61 -5.00
N LYS A 151 18.01 -9.53 -3.88
CA LYS A 151 17.41 -9.38 -2.54
C LYS A 151 17.09 -7.93 -2.16
N ILE A 152 17.63 -6.92 -2.85
CA ILE A 152 17.40 -5.50 -2.53
C ILE A 152 16.10 -4.98 -3.19
N TYR A 153 14.99 -5.66 -2.94
CA TYR A 153 13.64 -5.16 -3.28
C TYR A 153 12.91 -4.57 -2.08
N LYS A 154 13.59 -4.48 -0.94
CA LYS A 154 13.00 -4.08 0.33
C LYS A 154 13.74 -2.88 0.87
N LEU A 155 13.01 -2.02 1.57
CA LEU A 155 13.56 -0.95 2.36
C LEU A 155 14.50 -1.55 3.43
N SER A 156 15.75 -1.11 3.43
CA SER A 156 16.72 -1.40 4.47
C SER A 156 17.10 -0.09 5.13
N VAL A 157 17.03 -0.03 6.47
CA VAL A 157 17.42 1.14 7.25
C VAL A 157 18.46 0.69 8.26
N ILE A 158 19.68 1.22 8.12
CA ILE A 158 20.82 0.93 8.99
C ILE A 158 21.07 2.18 9.81
N ALA A 159 20.65 2.18 11.07
CA ALA A 159 20.92 3.25 12.01
C ALA A 159 22.40 3.21 12.46
N ARG A 160 23.10 4.33 12.35
CA ARG A 160 24.42 4.56 12.95
C ARG A 160 24.30 5.27 14.29
N SER A 161 23.34 6.18 14.41
CA SER A 161 22.93 6.80 15.66
C SER A 161 21.42 7.05 15.64
N SER A 162 20.76 6.91 16.79
CA SER A 162 19.39 7.39 16.98
C SER A 162 19.47 8.65 17.83
N LEU A 163 19.04 9.78 17.29
CA LEU A 163 18.99 11.02 18.07
C LEU A 163 17.82 10.92 19.07
N PRO A 164 17.97 11.43 20.31
CA PRO A 164 17.01 11.21 21.40
C PRO A 164 15.68 11.96 21.25
N HIS A 165 15.34 12.46 20.06
CA HIS A 165 14.12 13.20 19.80
C HIS A 165 13.02 12.23 19.36
N ASN A 166 12.34 11.66 20.35
CA ASN A 166 11.15 10.85 20.14
C ASN A 166 9.92 11.72 20.31
N ILE A 167 9.25 12.05 19.22
CA ILE A 167 8.02 12.85 19.28
C ILE A 167 6.87 11.89 19.14
N ASN A 168 6.19 11.66 20.26
CA ASN A 168 5.06 10.74 20.33
C ASN A 168 3.76 11.54 20.37
N SER A 169 3.06 11.59 19.24
CA SER A 169 1.72 12.16 19.16
C SER A 169 0.67 11.04 19.22
N LYS A 170 -0.61 11.39 19.38
CA LYS A 170 -1.72 10.41 19.28
C LYS A 170 -1.85 9.82 17.87
N GLU A 171 -1.24 10.44 16.87
CA GLU A 171 -1.39 10.09 15.45
C GLU A 171 -0.14 9.40 14.89
N PHE A 172 1.05 9.76 15.35
CA PHE A 172 2.30 9.20 14.85
C PHE A 172 3.40 9.26 15.90
N LYS A 173 4.45 8.48 15.69
CA LYS A 173 5.69 8.52 16.48
C LYS A 173 6.85 8.82 15.54
N ILE A 174 7.61 9.88 15.82
CA ILE A 174 8.79 10.25 15.03
C ILE A 174 10.05 9.74 15.72
N GLU A 175 10.93 9.13 14.93
CA GLU A 175 12.28 8.76 15.29
C GLU A 175 13.26 9.38 14.27
N ILE A 176 14.31 10.03 14.77
CA ILE A 176 15.36 10.61 13.93
C ILE A 176 16.56 9.67 13.95
N ILE A 177 16.95 9.22 12.76
CA ILE A 177 17.98 8.22 12.54
C ILE A 177 19.07 8.87 11.68
N GLU A 178 20.32 8.85 12.12
CA GLU A 178 21.44 9.07 11.21
C GLU A 178 21.91 7.71 10.71
N GLY A 179 21.96 7.52 9.40
CA GLY A 179 22.22 6.20 8.88
C GLY A 179 22.18 6.10 7.38
N VAL A 180 21.94 4.86 6.94
CA VAL A 180 21.84 4.51 5.53
C VAL A 180 20.45 3.93 5.27
N VAL A 181 19.79 4.43 4.23
CA VAL A 181 18.57 3.83 3.68
C VAL A 181 18.89 3.27 2.30
N GLU A 182 18.57 2.01 2.08
CA GLU A 182 18.56 1.41 0.74
C GLU A 182 17.13 1.12 0.34
N ALA A 183 16.75 1.59 -0.84
CA ALA A 183 15.43 1.38 -1.41
C ALA A 183 15.55 1.24 -2.94
N PRO A 184 14.56 0.66 -3.63
CA PRO A 184 14.49 0.74 -5.08
C PRO A 184 14.55 2.21 -5.55
N SER A 185 15.25 2.46 -6.65
CA SER A 185 15.37 3.79 -7.25
C SER A 185 14.03 4.28 -7.76
N ILE A 186 13.75 5.57 -7.60
CA ILE A 186 12.57 6.21 -8.21
C ILE A 186 12.61 6.18 -9.74
N ASN A 187 13.80 6.11 -10.35
CA ASN A 187 14.00 6.23 -11.79
C ASN A 187 13.98 4.89 -12.52
N ASN A 188 14.38 3.80 -11.85
CA ASN A 188 14.58 2.52 -12.50
C ASN A 188 14.27 1.34 -11.56
N GLU A 189 13.36 0.45 -11.98
CA GLU A 189 12.96 -0.73 -11.21
C GLU A 189 14.08 -1.75 -10.97
N LYS A 190 15.19 -1.65 -11.72
CA LYS A 190 16.39 -2.50 -11.61
C LYS A 190 17.55 -1.81 -10.91
N ALA A 191 17.32 -0.65 -10.32
CA ALA A 191 18.32 0.08 -9.55
C ALA A 191 17.92 0.24 -8.09
N VAL A 192 18.91 0.38 -7.23
CA VAL A 192 18.78 0.70 -5.82
C VAL A 192 19.33 2.09 -5.62
N MET A 193 18.57 2.93 -4.91
CA MET A 193 19.10 4.14 -4.33
C MET A 193 19.57 3.86 -2.90
N ARG A 194 20.78 4.30 -2.60
CA ARG A 194 21.34 4.35 -1.26
C ARG A 194 21.40 5.80 -0.83
N TYR A 195 20.62 6.14 0.17
CA TYR A 195 20.70 7.41 0.86
C TYR A 195 21.56 7.27 2.11
N THR A 196 22.48 8.20 2.34
CA THR A 196 23.27 8.28 3.58
C THR A 196 23.10 9.67 4.17
N GLY A 197 22.66 9.75 5.42
CA GLY A 197 22.41 11.02 6.10
C GLY A 197 21.35 10.93 7.19
N THR A 198 20.69 12.05 7.48
CA THR A 198 19.60 12.14 8.45
C THR A 198 18.29 11.65 7.82
N ILE A 199 17.63 10.73 8.50
CA ILE A 199 16.39 10.06 8.11
C ILE A 199 15.39 10.30 9.22
N ILE A 200 14.18 10.68 8.86
CA ILE A 200 13.11 10.86 9.83
C ILE A 200 12.07 9.79 9.55
N LYS A 201 12.00 8.82 10.46
CA LYS A 201 11.03 7.74 10.46
C LYS A 201 9.80 8.19 11.22
N ALA A 202 8.62 8.05 10.63
CA ALA A 202 7.34 8.29 11.27
C ALA A 202 6.50 7.01 11.24
N ASP A 203 6.29 6.41 12.40
CA ASP A 203 5.39 5.27 12.58
C ASP A 203 3.96 5.79 12.67
N LEU A 204 3.09 5.41 11.72
CA LEU A 204 1.73 5.92 11.63
C LEU A 204 0.77 5.07 12.47
N LYS A 205 -0.01 5.71 13.35
CA LYS A 205 -1.04 5.03 14.14
C LYS A 205 -2.35 4.94 13.36
N THR A 206 -3.30 4.11 13.80
CA THR A 206 -4.59 3.88 13.12
C THR A 206 -5.33 5.17 12.75
N ARG A 207 -5.33 6.19 13.62
CA ARG A 207 -5.97 7.49 13.35
C ARG A 207 -5.36 8.21 12.15
N CYS A 208 -4.06 8.05 11.97
CA CYS A 208 -3.29 8.62 10.88
C CYS A 208 -3.57 7.90 9.55
N LEU A 209 -3.83 6.59 9.61
CA LEU A 209 -4.20 5.79 8.43
C LEU A 209 -5.57 6.14 7.86
N ILE A 210 -6.50 6.63 8.68
CA ILE A 210 -7.83 7.07 8.21
C ILE A 210 -7.71 8.35 7.35
N LYS A 211 -6.75 9.24 7.68
CA LYS A 211 -6.47 10.48 6.96
C LYS A 211 -4.98 10.68 6.77
N LEU A 212 -4.40 9.80 5.95
CA LEU A 212 -2.96 9.75 5.71
C LEU A 212 -2.40 11.10 5.23
N SER A 213 -3.19 11.82 4.44
CA SER A 213 -2.90 13.16 3.93
C SER A 213 -2.59 14.19 5.01
N ASP A 214 -3.49 14.28 5.99
CA ASP A 214 -3.44 15.33 7.02
C ASP A 214 -2.26 15.06 7.95
N CYS A 215 -2.03 13.79 8.21
CA CYS A 215 -0.87 13.32 8.95
C CYS A 215 0.45 13.61 8.24
N ALA A 216 0.57 13.28 6.96
CA ALA A 216 1.77 13.55 6.19
C ALA A 216 2.08 15.05 6.12
N LYS A 217 1.04 15.91 5.98
CA LYS A 217 1.18 17.37 6.07
C LYS A 217 1.68 17.81 7.45
N LYS A 218 1.05 17.36 8.55
CA LYS A 218 1.50 17.68 9.91
C LYS A 218 2.95 17.29 10.17
N ILE A 219 3.37 16.11 9.68
CA ILE A 219 4.76 15.66 9.80
C ILE A 219 5.66 16.60 8.99
N THR A 220 5.33 16.88 7.73
CA THR A 220 6.11 17.77 6.86
C THR A 220 6.24 19.18 7.46
N ASP A 221 5.17 19.74 7.98
CA ASP A 221 5.15 21.06 8.64
C ASP A 221 6.00 21.05 9.90
N PHE A 222 5.90 20.00 10.71
CA PHE A 222 6.76 19.80 11.87
C PHE A 222 8.25 19.80 11.48
N LEU A 223 8.60 19.14 10.37
CA LEU A 223 9.98 19.05 9.88
C LEU A 223 10.56 20.38 9.38
N ARG A 224 9.74 21.18 8.70
CA ARG A 224 10.12 22.54 8.30
C ARG A 224 10.38 23.44 9.49
N ASN A 225 9.55 23.34 10.53
CA ASN A 225 9.67 24.18 11.73
C ASN A 225 10.85 23.80 12.63
N THR A 226 11.42 22.62 12.46
CA THR A 226 12.53 22.12 13.29
C THR A 226 13.89 22.18 12.59
N TYR A 227 13.99 22.90 11.45
CA TYR A 227 15.22 23.07 10.64
C TYR A 227 15.86 21.75 10.17
N TYR A 228 15.08 20.67 10.16
CA TYR A 228 15.53 19.44 9.52
C TYR A 228 15.41 19.60 8.01
N VAL A 229 14.31 20.16 7.49
CA VAL A 229 14.06 20.41 6.05
C VAL A 229 14.22 21.88 5.72
#